data_AF-A0A8S9IFK1-F1
#
_entry.id   AF-A0A8S9IFK1-F1
#
_cell.length_a   1.000
_cell.length_b   1.000
_cell.length_c   1.000
_cell.angle_alpha   90.00
_cell.angle_beta   90.00
_cell.angle_gamma   90.00
#
_symmetry.space_group_name_H-M   'P 1'
#
loop_
_entity.id
_entity.type
_entity.pdbx_description
1 polymer ?
#
loop_
_entity_poly.entity_id
_entity_poly.type
_entity_poly.pdbx_seq_one_letter_code
_entity_poly.pdbx_strand_id
1 'polypeptide(L)' 'MQEMRSAEWKLNSGGPLSGPFNIRLTSGESRKVVVAQAVIPADWKPDQTYRSIVNF' A
#
# COMPACT_ATOMS: atom_id res chain seq x y z
N MET A 1 8.44 2.68 5.85
CA MET A 1 7.24 3.40 5.36
C MET A 1 7.13 4.67 6.18
N GLN A 2 7.10 5.83 5.55
CA GLN A 2 6.99 7.12 6.22
C GLN A 2 5.58 7.67 6.00
N GLU A 3 4.90 8.00 7.08
CA GLU A 3 3.65 8.76 7.05
C GLU A 3 3.96 10.21 6.70
N MET A 4 3.23 10.77 5.73
CA MET A 4 3.28 12.19 5.40
C MET A 4 2.05 12.90 5.98
N ARG A 5 1.94 14.23 5.81
CA ARG A 5 0.72 14.93 6.25
C ARG A 5 -0.47 14.34 5.47
N SER A 6 -1.47 13.76 6.15
CA SER A 6 -2.63 13.04 5.58
C SER A 6 -2.39 11.55 5.29
N ALA A 7 -3.31 10.88 4.58
CA ALA A 7 -3.24 9.44 4.26
C ALA A 7 -2.24 9.08 3.14
N GLU A 8 -1.08 9.75 3.11
CA GLU A 8 -0.01 9.51 2.13
C GLU A 8 1.16 8.77 2.79
N TRP A 9 1.64 7.73 2.13
CA TRP A 9 2.73 6.89 2.61
C TRP A 9 3.82 6.76 1.54
N LYS A 10 5.09 6.94 1.94
CA LYS A 10 6.25 6.75 1.07
C LYS A 10 7.17 5.63 1.56
N LEU A 11 7.67 4.82 0.64
CA LEU A 11 8.74 3.85 0.88
C LEU A 11 9.96 4.25 0.05
N ASN A 12 11.03 4.68 0.73
CA ASN A 12 12.35 4.84 0.10
C ASN A 12 13.09 3.50 0.27
N SER A 13 13.11 2.66 -0.76
CA SER A 13 13.91 1.44 -0.75
C SER A 13 15.37 1.76 -1.07
N GLY A 14 16.32 1.04 -0.45
CA GLY A 14 17.75 1.15 -0.77
C GLY A 14 18.14 0.51 -2.11
N GLY A 15 17.16 0.01 -2.88
CA GLY A 15 17.35 -0.66 -4.18
C GLY A 15 16.01 -0.84 -4.91
N PRO A 16 16.02 -1.38 -6.14
CA PRO A 16 14.82 -1.57 -6.94
C PRO A 16 13.80 -2.48 -6.23
N LEU A 17 12.52 -2.12 -6.31
CA LEU A 17 11.42 -2.96 -5.84
C LEU A 17 10.84 -3.75 -7.01
N SER A 18 10.58 -5.03 -6.77
CA SER A 18 9.92 -5.92 -7.74
C SER A 18 8.52 -6.25 -7.23
N GLY A 19 7.51 -5.94 -8.04
CA GLY A 19 6.11 -6.26 -7.74
C GLY A 19 5.74 -7.69 -8.17
N PRO A 20 4.46 -8.08 -8.01
CA PRO A 20 3.35 -7.28 -7.47
C PRO A 20 3.49 -7.02 -5.96
N PHE A 21 2.88 -5.93 -5.46
CA PHE A 21 2.96 -5.54 -4.06
C PHE A 21 1.67 -5.84 -3.29
N ASN A 22 1.84 -6.39 -2.08
CA ASN A 22 0.79 -6.49 -1.07
C ASN A 22 0.78 -5.22 -0.21
N ILE A 23 -0.41 -4.77 0.19
CA ILE A 23 -0.57 -3.67 1.15
C ILE A 23 -1.26 -4.19 2.40
N ARG A 24 -0.62 -4.00 3.57
CA ARG A 24 -1.19 -4.30 4.89
C ARG A 24 -1.48 -2.98 5.61
N LEU A 25 -2.74 -2.75 5.95
CA LEU A 25 -3.16 -1.60 6.74
C LEU A 25 -3.58 -2.05 8.13
N THR A 26 -3.15 -1.32 9.15
CA THR A 26 -3.60 -1.48 10.53
C THR A 26 -4.35 -0.23 10.95
N SER A 27 -5.59 -0.37 11.38
CA SER A 27 -6.38 0.76 11.87
C SER A 27 -5.75 1.32 13.15
N GLY A 28 -5.48 2.63 13.19
CA GLY A 28 -4.97 3.30 14.38
C GLY A 28 -5.95 3.26 15.56
N GLU A 29 -7.26 3.30 15.25
CA GLU A 29 -8.35 3.32 16.22
C GLU A 29 -8.72 1.91 16.70
N SER A 30 -9.18 1.05 15.78
CA SER A 30 -9.72 -0.27 16.12
C SER A 30 -8.66 -1.36 16.24
N ARG A 31 -7.41 -1.08 15.81
CA ARG A 31 -6.32 -2.07 15.69
C ARG A 31 -6.60 -3.24 14.75
N LYS A 32 -7.75 -3.27 14.08
CA LYS A 32 -8.04 -4.23 13.00
C LYS A 32 -6.98 -4.15 11.92
N VAL A 33 -6.76 -5.26 11.23
CA VAL A 33 -5.79 -5.40 10.14
C VAL A 33 -6.52 -5.87 8.90
N VAL A 34 -6.22 -5.25 7.77
CA VAL A 34 -6.64 -5.72 6.43
C VAL A 34 -5.42 -5.90 5.55
N VAL A 35 -5.47 -6.88 4.66
CA VAL A 35 -4.40 -7.17 3.69
C VAL A 35 -5.00 -7.20 2.29
N ALA A 36 -4.53 -6.32 1.42
CA ALA A 36 -4.81 -6.34 0.00
C ALA A 36 -3.66 -7.04 -0.72
N GLN A 37 -3.93 -8.24 -1.24
CA GLN A 37 -2.92 -9.06 -1.93
C GLN A 37 -2.76 -8.60 -3.38
N ALA A 38 -1.51 -8.51 -3.84
CA ALA A 38 -1.12 -8.14 -5.20
C ALA A 38 -1.85 -6.91 -5.75
N VAL A 39 -2.20 -5.95 -4.89
CA VAL A 39 -3.07 -4.82 -5.24
C VAL A 39 -2.37 -3.82 -6.16
N ILE A 40 -1.05 -3.66 -6.03
CA ILE A 40 -0.26 -2.90 -7.00
C ILE A 40 0.44 -3.91 -7.92
N PRO A 41 0.14 -3.92 -9.23
CA PRO A 41 0.69 -4.91 -10.15
C PRO A 41 2.18 -4.64 -10.45
N ALA A 42 2.86 -5.62 -11.06
CA ALA A 42 4.29 -5.50 -11.39
C ALA A 42 4.59 -4.40 -12.42
N ASP A 43 3.64 -4.12 -13.32
CA ASP A 43 3.70 -3.12 -14.38
C ASP A 43 3.02 -1.79 -13.98
N TRP A 44 3.01 -1.49 -12.69
CA TRP A 44 2.39 -0.28 -12.16
C TRP A 44 2.94 0.99 -12.82
N LYS A 45 2.09 2.02 -12.91
CA LYS A 45 2.46 3.32 -13.48
C LYS A 45 2.17 4.44 -12.49
N PRO A 46 2.94 5.53 -12.52
CA PRO A 46 2.60 6.76 -11.80
C PRO A 46 1.19 7.24 -12.15
N ASP A 47 0.58 7.98 -11.21
CA ASP A 47 -0.76 8.58 -11.34
C ASP A 47 -1.91 7.59 -11.61
N GLN A 48 -1.71 6.30 -11.32
CA GLN A 48 -2.75 5.28 -11.39
C GLN A 48 -3.34 4.98 -10.01
N THR A 49 -4.63 4.65 -9.99
CA THR A 49 -5.33 4.16 -8.80
C THR A 49 -5.55 2.67 -8.91
N TYR A 50 -5.02 1.91 -7.95
CA TYR A 50 -5.25 0.48 -7.83
C TYR A 50 -6.18 0.20 -6.65
N ARG A 51 -7.34 -0.42 -6.93
CA ARG A 51 -8.40 -0.61 -5.94
C ARG A 51 -8.44 -2.07 -5.47
N SER A 52 -8.46 -2.25 -4.15
CA SER A 52 -8.79 -3.52 -3.51
C SER A 52 -10.29 -3.61 -3.19
N ILE A 53 -10.79 -4.84 -3.04
CA ILE A 53 -12.15 -5.14 -2.55
C ILE A 53 -12.21 -5.45 -1.05
N VAL A 54 -11.07 -5.50 -0.35
CA VAL A 54 -11.02 -5.76 1.11
C VAL A 54 -11.30 -4.49 1.93
N ASN A 55 -11.97 -4.65 3.08
CA ASN A 55 -12.39 -3.55 3.97
C ASN A 55 -12.30 -3.91 5.47
N PHE A 56 -12.35 -2.90 6.34
CA PHE A 56 -12.39 -3.03 7.81
C PHE A 56 -13.76 -3.39 8.37
#